data_AF-A0A934BMT3-F1
#
_entry.id   AF-A0A934BMT3-F1
#
_cell.length_a   1.000
_cell.length_b   1.000
_cell.length_c   1.000
_cell.angle_alpha   90.00
_cell.angle_beta   90.00
_cell.angle_gamma   90.00
#
_symmetry.space_group_name_H-M   'P 1'
#
loop_
_entity.id
_entity.type
_entity.pdbx_description
1 polymer ?
#
loop_
_entity_poly.entity_id
_entity_poly.type
_entity_poly.pdbx_seq_one_letter_code
_entity_poly.pdbx_strand_id
1 'polypeptide(L)'
;MSIITRICLVVALLLGGASIWLGRELAADIKERDDAKIAAKKEADKARADMKTAQDEAAAKKKEADEATVKMAGLTAQVTEQTAKVTTLQGEIDGLKKKLAEMPAAAAAAPSNQAELDALKTKLAAAEQAQAAAAQQAKEAADKIKALTDQVAAADGEKKVIAEKLKESNAKVSYYEGKDGVTLPEGLSGKVLYYDKTWNFTVLDIGKKKGVLPSGVMILHRGTDIVGKVRIATVDDDCCIADFLGDFKKKEPKAGDMAIP
;
A
#
# COMPACT_ATOMS: atom_id res chain seq x y z
N MET A 1 37.14 -71.22 -20.32
CA MET A 1 36.12 -70.18 -20.06
C MET A 1 35.46 -69.84 -21.39
N SER A 2 34.19 -70.21 -21.55
CA SER A 2 33.51 -70.13 -22.85
C SER A 2 33.25 -68.67 -23.27
N ILE A 3 33.29 -68.39 -24.56
CA ILE A 3 33.08 -67.06 -25.16
C ILE A 3 31.74 -66.44 -24.70
N ILE A 4 30.73 -67.29 -24.50
CA ILE A 4 29.39 -66.91 -24.02
C ILE A 4 29.44 -66.36 -22.59
N THR A 5 30.29 -66.91 -21.71
CA THR A 5 30.42 -66.46 -20.32
C THR A 5 31.08 -65.08 -20.23
N ARG A 6 31.96 -64.73 -21.18
CA ARG A 6 32.61 -63.41 -21.25
C ARG A 6 31.67 -62.33 -21.81
N ILE A 7 30.82 -62.67 -22.77
CA ILE A 7 29.82 -61.73 -23.35
C ILE A 7 28.74 -61.36 -22.32
N CYS A 8 28.23 -62.32 -21.55
CA CYS A 8 27.24 -62.03 -20.49
C CYS A 8 27.78 -61.12 -19.39
N LEU A 9 29.07 -61.24 -19.03
CA LEU A 9 29.70 -60.39 -18.00
C LEU A 9 29.86 -58.94 -18.46
N VAL A 10 30.17 -58.72 -19.74
CA VAL A 10 30.28 -57.37 -20.33
C VAL A 10 28.90 -56.72 -20.47
N VAL A 11 27.86 -57.47 -20.85
CA VAL A 11 26.48 -56.96 -20.94
C VAL A 11 25.92 -56.64 -19.55
N ALA A 12 26.21 -57.44 -18.52
CA ALA A 12 25.80 -57.17 -17.15
C ALA A 12 26.48 -55.92 -16.55
N LEU A 13 27.76 -55.69 -16.86
CA LEU A 13 28.50 -54.48 -16.46
C LEU A 13 28.00 -53.22 -17.18
N LEU A 14 27.64 -53.32 -18.47
CA LEU A 14 27.08 -52.19 -19.23
C LEU A 14 25.66 -51.81 -18.77
N LEU A 15 24.83 -52.78 -18.41
CA LEU A 15 23.49 -52.53 -17.87
C LEU A 15 23.52 -52.01 -16.42
N GLY A 16 24.47 -52.46 -15.60
CA GLY A 16 24.71 -51.95 -14.25
C GLY A 16 25.30 -50.53 -14.24
N GLY A 17 26.21 -50.22 -15.17
CA GLY A 17 26.78 -48.87 -15.30
C GLY A 17 25.77 -47.82 -15.77
N ALA A 18 24.88 -48.19 -16.71
CA ALA A 18 23.83 -47.29 -17.21
C ALA A 18 22.77 -46.97 -16.15
N SER A 19 22.41 -47.93 -15.29
CA SER A 19 21.42 -47.73 -14.20
C SER A 19 21.98 -46.92 -13.03
N ILE A 20 23.28 -47.05 -12.73
CA ILE A 20 23.98 -46.20 -11.74
C ILE A 20 24.16 -44.76 -12.27
N TRP A 21 24.42 -44.60 -13.57
CA TRP A 21 24.56 -43.28 -14.21
C TRP A 21 23.21 -42.54 -14.33
N LEU A 22 22.17 -43.20 -14.87
CA LEU A 22 20.80 -42.66 -14.92
C LEU A 22 20.22 -42.39 -13.52
N GLY A 23 20.52 -43.25 -12.54
CA GLY A 23 20.10 -43.03 -11.15
C GLY A 23 20.77 -41.82 -10.49
N ARG A 24 22.03 -41.53 -10.85
CA ARG A 24 22.76 -40.37 -10.35
C ARG A 24 22.31 -39.06 -11.00
N GLU A 25 21.92 -39.09 -12.27
CA GLU A 25 21.34 -37.94 -12.98
C GLU A 25 19.92 -37.63 -12.47
N LEU A 26 19.06 -38.65 -12.33
CA LEU A 26 17.75 -38.47 -11.70
C LEU A 26 17.86 -38.01 -10.23
N ALA A 27 18.83 -38.52 -9.46
CA ALA A 27 19.02 -38.11 -8.08
C ALA A 27 19.50 -36.66 -7.97
N ALA A 28 20.30 -36.18 -8.92
CA ALA A 28 20.69 -34.77 -9.01
C ALA A 28 19.46 -33.89 -9.31
N ASP A 29 18.64 -34.26 -10.30
CA ASP A 29 17.41 -33.54 -10.66
C ASP A 29 16.34 -33.54 -9.56
N ILE A 30 16.26 -34.62 -8.76
CA ILE A 30 15.37 -34.70 -7.59
C ILE A 30 15.86 -33.75 -6.49
N LYS A 31 17.17 -33.76 -6.21
CA LYS A 31 17.75 -32.91 -5.19
C LYS A 31 17.63 -31.43 -5.54
N GLU A 32 17.89 -31.07 -6.80
CA GLU A 32 17.75 -29.69 -7.28
C GLU A 32 16.30 -29.20 -7.22
N ARG A 33 15.32 -30.07 -7.55
CA ARG A 33 13.89 -29.76 -7.33
C ARG A 33 13.51 -29.62 -5.86
N ASP A 34 14.03 -30.48 -4.99
CA ASP A 34 13.72 -30.41 -3.56
C ASP A 34 14.36 -29.17 -2.92
N ASP A 35 15.59 -28.82 -3.30
CA ASP A 35 16.25 -27.58 -2.89
C ASP A 35 15.50 -26.35 -3.44
N ALA A 36 15.02 -26.38 -4.69
CA ALA A 36 14.19 -25.33 -5.28
C ALA A 36 12.83 -25.20 -4.58
N LYS A 37 12.18 -26.31 -4.20
CA LYS A 37 10.94 -26.30 -3.42
C LYS A 37 11.14 -25.79 -2.00
N ILE A 38 12.25 -26.14 -1.36
CA ILE A 38 12.61 -25.65 -0.01
C ILE A 38 12.88 -24.13 -0.08
N ALA A 39 13.61 -23.66 -1.09
CA ALA A 39 13.84 -22.24 -1.32
C ALA A 39 12.53 -21.49 -1.61
N ALA A 40 11.67 -22.02 -2.48
CA ALA A 40 10.37 -21.43 -2.79
C ALA A 40 9.46 -21.37 -1.56
N LYS A 41 9.46 -22.40 -0.70
CA LYS A 41 8.71 -22.42 0.55
C LYS A 41 9.22 -21.36 1.53
N LYS A 42 10.54 -21.20 1.65
CA LYS A 42 11.16 -20.19 2.51
C LYS A 42 10.81 -18.76 2.04
N GLU A 43 10.83 -18.52 0.74
CA GLU A 43 10.40 -17.23 0.17
C GLU A 43 8.89 -17.01 0.31
N ALA A 44 8.06 -18.06 0.23
CA ALA A 44 6.62 -17.98 0.52
C ALA A 44 6.35 -17.59 1.98
N ASP A 45 7.04 -18.23 2.93
CA ASP A 45 6.89 -17.94 4.36
C ASP A 45 7.35 -16.53 4.70
N LYS A 46 8.44 -16.04 4.07
CA LYS A 46 8.89 -14.66 4.19
C LYS A 46 7.89 -13.67 3.59
N ALA A 47 7.39 -13.94 2.38
CA ALA A 47 6.37 -13.10 1.73
C ALA A 47 5.08 -13.04 2.56
N ARG A 48 4.67 -14.14 3.21
CA ARG A 48 3.55 -14.16 4.15
C ARG A 48 3.79 -13.32 5.39
N ALA A 49 5.00 -13.38 5.95
CA ALA A 49 5.37 -12.53 7.07
C ALA A 49 5.32 -11.05 6.68
N ASP A 50 5.90 -10.69 5.54
CA ASP A 50 5.89 -9.31 5.01
C ASP A 50 4.46 -8.84 4.70
N MET A 51 3.61 -9.71 4.13
CA MET A 51 2.19 -9.41 3.88
C MET A 51 1.43 -9.16 5.18
N LYS A 52 1.67 -10.00 6.21
CA LYS A 52 1.01 -9.84 7.51
C LYS A 52 1.45 -8.54 8.19
N THR A 53 2.74 -8.23 8.20
CA THR A 53 3.26 -6.97 8.75
C THR A 53 2.66 -5.77 8.03
N ALA A 54 2.62 -5.77 6.69
CA ALA A 54 1.99 -4.70 5.92
C ALA A 54 0.48 -4.56 6.21
N GLN A 55 -0.22 -5.67 6.47
CA GLN A 55 -1.63 -5.66 6.83
C GLN A 55 -1.86 -5.06 8.23
N ASP A 56 -1.03 -5.44 9.20
CA ASP A 56 -1.07 -4.91 10.56
C ASP A 56 -0.75 -3.40 10.58
N GLU A 57 0.25 -2.95 9.81
CA GLU A 57 0.59 -1.54 9.62
C GLU A 57 -0.55 -0.75 8.96
N ALA A 58 -1.18 -1.31 7.92
CA ALA A 58 -2.34 -0.68 7.27
C ALA A 58 -3.52 -0.51 8.24
N ALA A 59 -3.78 -1.52 9.08
CA ALA A 59 -4.83 -1.46 10.09
C ALA A 59 -4.55 -0.41 11.16
N ALA A 60 -3.30 -0.33 11.64
CA ALA A 60 -2.86 0.67 12.61
C ALA A 60 -3.01 2.10 12.05
N LYS A 61 -2.51 2.33 10.83
CA LYS A 61 -2.60 3.65 10.15
C LYS A 61 -4.03 4.06 9.86
N LYS A 62 -4.91 3.11 9.53
CA LYS A 62 -6.35 3.37 9.41
C LYS A 62 -6.94 3.85 10.73
N LYS A 63 -6.65 3.15 11.84
CA LYS A 63 -7.14 3.52 13.16
C LYS A 63 -6.65 4.90 13.60
N GLU A 64 -5.37 5.21 13.39
CA GLU A 64 -4.80 6.54 13.69
C GLU A 64 -5.51 7.67 12.93
N ALA A 65 -5.79 7.46 11.63
CA ALA A 65 -6.50 8.43 10.82
C ALA A 65 -7.97 8.61 11.26
N ASP A 66 -8.66 7.51 11.59
CA ASP A 66 -10.04 7.56 12.09
C ASP A 66 -10.11 8.33 13.43
N GLU A 67 -9.18 8.05 14.35
CA GLU A 67 -9.06 8.77 15.63
C GLU A 67 -8.74 10.27 15.45
N ALA A 68 -7.83 10.61 14.53
CA ALA A 68 -7.50 11.99 14.20
C ALA A 68 -8.70 12.75 13.60
N THR A 69 -9.47 12.08 12.74
CA THR A 69 -10.68 12.63 12.11
C THR A 69 -11.76 12.95 13.16
N VAL A 70 -11.96 12.05 14.13
CA VAL A 70 -12.90 12.28 15.25
C VAL A 70 -12.46 13.47 16.11
N LYS A 71 -11.16 13.56 16.43
CA LYS A 71 -10.60 14.71 17.17
C LYS A 71 -10.78 16.03 16.41
N MET A 72 -10.56 16.03 15.10
CA MET A 72 -10.80 17.19 14.24
C MET A 72 -12.26 17.63 14.27
N ALA A 73 -13.21 16.69 14.17
CA ALA A 73 -14.63 17.01 14.22
C ALA A 73 -15.01 17.65 15.57
N GLY A 74 -14.49 17.11 16.68
CA GLY A 74 -14.68 17.67 18.01
C GLY A 74 -14.10 19.07 18.18
N LEU A 75 -12.86 19.30 17.71
CA LEU A 75 -12.26 20.64 17.74
C LEU A 75 -12.99 21.62 16.84
N THR A 76 -13.50 21.17 15.68
CA THR A 76 -14.29 22.02 14.76
C THR A 76 -15.56 22.49 15.45
N ALA A 77 -16.25 21.61 16.19
CA ALA A 77 -17.41 21.97 16.99
C ALA A 77 -17.05 22.97 18.12
N GLN A 78 -15.88 22.85 18.75
CA GLN A 78 -15.42 23.83 19.74
C GLN A 78 -15.13 25.19 19.10
N VAL A 79 -14.52 25.22 17.90
CA VAL A 79 -14.26 26.48 17.18
C VAL A 79 -15.57 27.18 16.83
N THR A 80 -16.58 26.46 16.33
CA THR A 80 -17.89 27.06 16.04
C THR A 80 -18.58 27.57 17.30
N GLU A 81 -18.54 26.82 18.41
CA GLU A 81 -19.10 27.27 19.69
C GLU A 81 -18.38 28.52 20.23
N GLN A 82 -17.05 28.53 20.23
CA GLN A 82 -16.27 29.68 20.71
C GLN A 82 -16.44 30.90 19.80
N THR A 83 -16.54 30.71 18.50
CA THR A 83 -16.83 31.80 17.54
C THR A 83 -18.22 32.40 17.79
N ALA A 84 -19.22 31.57 18.08
CA ALA A 84 -20.54 32.05 18.48
C ALA A 84 -20.49 32.85 19.78
N LYS A 85 -19.76 32.37 20.80
CA LYS A 85 -19.55 33.11 22.07
C LYS A 85 -18.87 34.45 21.85
N VAL A 86 -17.83 34.50 21.02
CA VAL A 86 -17.14 35.75 20.66
C VAL A 86 -18.11 36.74 20.02
N THR A 87 -18.99 36.27 19.12
CA THR A 87 -19.99 37.10 18.44
C THR A 87 -21.03 37.64 19.43
N THR A 88 -21.52 36.79 20.35
CA THR A 88 -22.47 37.21 21.39
C THR A 88 -21.86 38.23 22.35
N LEU A 89 -20.65 37.95 22.86
CA LEU A 89 -19.94 38.86 23.76
C LEU A 89 -19.61 40.19 23.09
N GLN A 90 -19.29 40.19 21.79
CA GLN A 90 -19.12 41.42 21.03
C GLN A 90 -20.40 42.28 21.06
N GLY A 91 -21.57 41.66 20.84
CA GLY A 91 -22.86 42.36 20.92
C GLY A 91 -23.18 42.89 22.32
N GLU A 92 -22.84 42.15 23.38
CA GLU A 92 -22.98 42.61 24.76
C GLU A 92 -22.07 43.80 25.06
N ILE A 93 -20.82 43.75 24.61
CA ILE A 93 -19.85 44.84 24.74
C ILE A 93 -20.36 46.10 24.03
N ASP A 94 -20.86 45.96 22.79
CA ASP A 94 -21.40 47.09 22.03
C ASP A 94 -22.63 47.69 22.72
N GLY A 95 -23.51 46.84 23.26
CA GLY A 95 -24.67 47.26 24.06
C GLY A 95 -24.29 47.97 25.36
N LEU A 96 -23.30 47.47 26.10
CA LEU A 96 -22.80 48.09 27.32
C LEU A 96 -22.11 49.43 27.02
N LYS A 97 -21.31 49.51 25.95
CA LYS A 97 -20.68 50.76 25.48
C LYS A 97 -21.75 51.80 25.13
N LYS A 98 -22.81 51.40 24.43
CA LYS A 98 -23.92 52.30 24.10
C LYS A 98 -24.64 52.81 25.35
N LYS A 99 -24.98 51.93 26.31
CA LYS A 99 -25.57 52.34 27.60
C LYS A 99 -24.68 53.31 28.36
N LEU A 100 -23.37 53.10 28.33
CA LEU A 100 -22.40 54.01 28.96
C LEU A 100 -22.39 55.39 28.29
N ALA A 101 -22.53 55.45 26.97
CA ALA A 101 -22.53 56.68 26.19
C ALA A 101 -23.86 57.47 26.28
N GLU A 102 -25.00 56.78 26.44
CA GLU A 102 -26.32 57.40 26.56
C GLU A 102 -26.60 57.95 27.98
N MET A 103 -25.72 57.69 28.95
CA MET A 103 -25.84 58.21 30.31
C MET A 103 -25.45 59.70 30.37
N PRO A 104 -26.38 60.64 30.64
CA PRO A 104 -26.08 62.06 30.58
C PRO A 104 -25.09 62.47 31.68
N ALA A 105 -24.15 63.37 31.36
CA ALA A 105 -23.05 63.77 32.26
C ALA A 105 -23.52 64.27 33.64
N ALA A 106 -24.69 64.92 33.72
CA ALA A 106 -25.30 65.36 34.97
C ALA A 106 -25.85 64.21 35.83
N ALA A 107 -26.34 63.11 35.21
CA ALA A 107 -26.78 61.91 35.91
C ALA A 107 -25.61 61.00 36.30
N ALA A 108 -24.51 61.04 35.55
CA ALA A 108 -23.27 60.31 35.88
C ALA A 108 -22.51 60.91 37.08
N ALA A 109 -22.76 62.18 37.41
CA ALA A 109 -22.17 62.88 38.57
C ALA A 109 -23.01 62.77 39.86
N ALA A 110 -24.22 62.21 39.77
CA ALA A 110 -25.06 61.97 40.94
C ALA A 110 -24.52 60.78 41.74
N PRO A 111 -24.29 60.90 43.07
CA PRO A 111 -23.71 59.82 43.88
C PRO A 111 -24.56 58.55 43.89
N SER A 112 -25.88 58.66 43.66
CA SER A 112 -26.78 57.51 43.50
C SER A 112 -26.47 56.63 42.28
N ASN A 113 -25.90 57.23 41.22
CA ASN A 113 -25.68 56.56 39.94
C ASN A 113 -24.20 56.20 39.71
N GLN A 114 -23.30 56.66 40.60
CA GLN A 114 -21.87 56.34 40.57
C GLN A 114 -21.64 54.83 40.70
N ALA A 115 -22.38 54.18 41.60
CA ALA A 115 -22.34 52.74 41.81
C ALA A 115 -22.78 51.94 40.56
N GLU A 116 -23.78 52.44 39.83
CA GLU A 116 -24.22 51.83 38.57
C GLU A 116 -23.19 51.99 37.46
N LEU A 117 -22.54 53.15 37.39
CA LEU A 117 -21.48 53.42 36.42
C LEU A 117 -20.26 52.53 36.65
N ASP A 118 -19.83 52.37 37.90
CA ASP A 118 -18.70 51.49 38.26
C ASP A 118 -19.05 50.01 38.04
N ALA A 119 -20.29 49.61 38.31
CA ALA A 119 -20.78 48.27 38.00
C ALA A 119 -20.80 47.99 36.49
N LEU A 120 -21.22 48.96 35.66
CA LEU A 120 -21.22 48.84 34.20
C LEU A 120 -19.80 48.77 33.63
N LYS A 121 -18.87 49.59 34.12
CA LYS A 121 -17.44 49.52 33.73
C LYS A 121 -16.80 48.19 34.09
N THR A 122 -17.09 47.68 35.29
CA THR A 122 -16.60 46.38 35.74
C THR A 122 -17.14 45.25 34.86
N LYS A 123 -18.43 45.28 34.51
CA LYS A 123 -19.04 44.31 33.58
C LYS A 123 -18.45 44.40 32.18
N LEU A 124 -18.18 45.61 31.67
CA LEU A 124 -17.56 45.81 30.37
C LEU A 124 -16.15 45.21 30.33
N ALA A 125 -15.33 45.50 31.34
CA ALA A 125 -13.97 44.96 31.44
C ALA A 125 -13.97 43.42 31.52
N ALA A 126 -14.89 42.85 32.30
CA ALA A 126 -15.06 41.41 32.39
C ALA A 126 -15.49 40.78 31.06
N ALA A 127 -16.41 41.42 30.32
CA ALA A 127 -16.87 40.94 29.02
C ALA A 127 -15.75 41.02 27.96
N GLU A 128 -14.97 42.11 27.92
CA GLU A 128 -13.83 42.26 27.01
C GLU A 128 -12.74 41.20 27.28
N GLN A 129 -12.46 40.91 28.56
CA GLN A 129 -11.53 39.83 28.92
C GLN A 129 -12.07 38.45 28.53
N ALA A 130 -13.36 38.18 28.76
CA ALA A 130 -13.98 36.91 28.37
C ALA A 130 -13.96 36.71 26.85
N GLN A 131 -14.22 37.77 26.08
CA GLN A 131 -14.17 37.73 24.62
C GLN A 131 -12.75 37.45 24.12
N ALA A 132 -11.74 38.12 24.68
CA ALA A 132 -10.34 37.88 24.33
C ALA A 132 -9.90 36.44 24.62
N ALA A 133 -10.30 35.89 25.78
CA ALA A 133 -10.02 34.51 26.13
C ALA A 133 -10.70 33.50 25.18
N ALA A 134 -11.97 33.72 24.85
CA ALA A 134 -12.71 32.88 23.90
C ALA A 134 -12.11 32.93 22.48
N ALA A 135 -11.70 34.12 22.02
CA ALA A 135 -11.04 34.30 20.73
C ALA A 135 -9.67 33.59 20.67
N GLN A 136 -8.90 33.65 21.76
CA GLN A 136 -7.63 32.93 21.87
C GLN A 136 -7.83 31.41 21.83
N GLN A 137 -8.82 30.87 22.55
CA GLN A 137 -9.15 29.45 22.53
C GLN A 137 -9.60 28.98 21.13
N ALA A 138 -10.41 29.79 20.43
CA ALA A 138 -10.83 29.50 19.07
C ALA A 138 -9.63 29.43 18.11
N LYS A 139 -8.66 30.34 18.25
CA LYS A 139 -7.44 30.36 17.45
C LYS A 139 -6.57 29.13 17.70
N GLU A 140 -6.31 28.79 18.97
CA GLU A 140 -5.51 27.60 19.31
C GLU A 140 -6.17 26.29 18.85
N ALA A 141 -7.50 26.20 18.93
CA ALA A 141 -8.23 25.05 18.41
C ALA A 141 -8.15 25.00 16.86
N ALA A 142 -8.23 26.13 16.17
CA ALA A 142 -8.06 26.21 14.73
C ALA A 142 -6.65 25.80 14.27
N ASP A 143 -5.60 26.20 14.99
CA ASP A 143 -4.22 25.79 14.72
C ASP A 143 -4.04 24.27 14.88
N LYS A 144 -4.66 23.67 15.92
CA LYS A 144 -4.68 22.21 16.11
C LYS A 144 -5.44 21.47 15.02
N ILE A 145 -6.57 22.01 14.54
CA ILE A 145 -7.33 21.46 13.41
C ILE A 145 -6.44 21.42 12.17
N LYS A 146 -5.72 22.51 11.88
CA LYS A 146 -4.80 22.56 10.74
C LYS A 146 -3.70 21.49 10.86
N ALA A 147 -3.05 21.39 12.02
CA ALA A 147 -2.02 20.38 12.25
C ALA A 147 -2.54 18.95 12.10
N LEU A 148 -3.73 18.66 12.62
CA LEU A 148 -4.37 17.35 12.45
C LEU A 148 -4.78 17.09 10.99
N THR A 149 -5.20 18.12 10.25
CA THR A 149 -5.52 18.01 8.81
C THR A 149 -4.29 17.57 8.03
N ASP A 150 -3.14 18.19 8.29
CA ASP A 150 -1.88 17.85 7.64
C ASP A 150 -1.45 16.42 7.99
N GLN A 151 -1.64 15.98 9.24
CA GLN A 151 -1.37 14.60 9.67
C GLN A 151 -2.27 13.58 8.97
N VAL A 152 -3.57 13.85 8.80
CA VAL A 152 -4.49 12.97 8.09
C VAL A 152 -4.08 12.85 6.61
N ALA A 153 -3.73 13.96 5.97
CA ALA A 153 -3.26 13.95 4.58
C ALA A 153 -1.97 13.13 4.41
N ALA A 154 -1.02 13.27 5.33
CA ALA A 154 0.21 12.46 5.34
C ALA A 154 -0.09 10.96 5.53
N ALA A 155 -0.94 10.63 6.51
CA ALA A 155 -1.34 9.25 6.80
C ALA A 155 -2.06 8.59 5.60
N ASP A 156 -2.90 9.33 4.88
CA ASP A 156 -3.57 8.82 3.68
C ASP A 156 -2.58 8.58 2.52
N GLY A 157 -1.55 9.42 2.40
CA GLY A 157 -0.43 9.18 1.48
C GLY A 157 0.31 7.87 1.80
N GLU A 158 0.63 7.64 3.08
CA GLU A 158 1.27 6.40 3.54
C GLU A 158 0.39 5.17 3.30
N LYS A 159 -0.92 5.26 3.58
CA LYS A 159 -1.87 4.16 3.31
C LYS A 159 -1.86 3.75 1.84
N LYS A 160 -1.79 4.69 0.91
CA LYS A 160 -1.74 4.38 -0.53
C LYS A 160 -0.49 3.57 -0.89
N VAL A 161 0.67 3.98 -0.37
CA VAL A 161 1.93 3.26 -0.58
C VAL A 161 1.88 1.87 0.05
N ILE A 162 1.34 1.74 1.26
CA ILE A 162 1.19 0.44 1.94
C ILE A 162 0.22 -0.46 1.18
N ALA A 163 -0.87 0.08 0.62
CA ALA A 163 -1.81 -0.68 -0.20
C ALA A 163 -1.17 -1.25 -1.48
N GLU A 164 -0.31 -0.48 -2.14
CA GLU A 164 0.48 -0.97 -3.29
C GLU A 164 1.44 -2.10 -2.87
N LYS A 165 2.17 -1.92 -1.76
CA LYS A 165 3.04 -2.97 -1.19
C LYS A 165 2.27 -4.23 -0.81
N LEU A 166 1.06 -4.10 -0.27
CA LEU A 166 0.20 -5.23 0.08
C LEU A 166 -0.21 -6.00 -1.18
N LYS A 167 -0.54 -5.30 -2.28
CA LYS A 167 -0.87 -5.92 -3.56
C LYS A 167 0.32 -6.69 -4.13
N GLU A 168 1.53 -6.11 -4.08
CA GLU A 168 2.76 -6.77 -4.51
C GLU A 168 3.12 -7.98 -3.65
N SER A 169 3.02 -7.85 -2.32
CA SER A 169 3.34 -8.96 -1.40
C SER A 169 2.36 -10.11 -1.55
N ASN A 170 1.06 -9.82 -1.67
CA ASN A 170 0.04 -10.83 -1.93
C ASN A 170 0.24 -11.54 -3.28
N ALA A 171 0.67 -10.80 -4.31
CA ALA A 171 1.02 -11.36 -5.60
C ALA A 171 2.23 -12.32 -5.50
N LYS A 172 3.26 -11.97 -4.73
CA LYS A 172 4.40 -12.86 -4.43
C LYS A 172 3.98 -14.11 -3.67
N VAL A 173 3.13 -13.98 -2.66
CA VAL A 173 2.59 -15.14 -1.92
C VAL A 173 1.84 -16.08 -2.88
N SER A 174 0.99 -15.56 -3.75
CA SER A 174 0.30 -16.35 -4.78
C SER A 174 1.28 -17.06 -5.73
N TYR A 175 2.36 -16.39 -6.14
CA TYR A 175 3.41 -16.97 -6.98
C TYR A 175 4.01 -18.24 -6.38
N TYR A 176 4.49 -18.15 -5.14
CA TYR A 176 5.17 -19.26 -4.47
C TYR A 176 4.22 -20.35 -3.99
N GLU A 177 2.95 -20.03 -3.72
CA GLU A 177 1.93 -21.01 -3.32
C GLU A 177 1.36 -21.81 -4.49
N GLY A 178 1.68 -21.44 -5.74
CA GLY A 178 1.21 -22.17 -6.91
C GLY A 178 -0.29 -22.02 -7.20
N LYS A 179 -0.99 -21.10 -6.53
CA LYS A 179 -2.40 -20.78 -6.79
C LYS A 179 -2.57 -20.21 -8.21
N ASP A 180 -3.79 -20.28 -8.75
CA ASP A 180 -4.12 -19.67 -10.04
C ASP A 180 -3.61 -18.23 -10.08
N GLY A 181 -2.82 -17.90 -11.11
CA GLY A 181 -2.05 -16.67 -11.15
C GLY A 181 -2.93 -15.42 -11.10
N VAL A 182 -2.32 -14.30 -10.74
CA VAL A 182 -3.03 -13.02 -10.59
C VAL A 182 -3.56 -12.58 -11.96
N THR A 183 -4.85 -12.29 -12.06
CA THR A 183 -5.44 -11.73 -13.29
C THR A 183 -4.83 -10.34 -13.55
N LEU A 184 -4.18 -10.19 -14.69
CA LEU A 184 -3.59 -8.93 -15.13
C LEU A 184 -4.67 -8.00 -15.70
N PRO A 185 -4.49 -6.67 -15.66
CA PRO A 185 -5.35 -5.71 -16.34
C PRO A 185 -5.59 -6.05 -17.82
N GLU A 186 -6.83 -5.90 -18.29
CA GLU A 186 -7.15 -6.09 -19.71
C GLU A 186 -6.41 -5.06 -20.59
N GLY A 187 -6.02 -5.47 -21.81
CA GLY A 187 -5.32 -4.61 -22.77
C GLY A 187 -3.79 -4.53 -22.60
N LEU A 188 -3.22 -5.26 -21.65
CA LEU A 188 -1.77 -5.44 -21.58
C LEU A 188 -1.28 -6.26 -22.79
N SER A 189 -0.25 -5.77 -23.46
CA SER A 189 0.42 -6.51 -24.53
C SER A 189 1.92 -6.23 -24.49
N GLY A 190 2.71 -7.29 -24.60
CA GLY A 190 4.15 -7.23 -24.67
C GLY A 190 4.71 -8.12 -25.78
N LYS A 191 6.02 -8.06 -25.96
CA LYS A 191 6.82 -8.88 -26.86
C LYS A 191 7.93 -9.56 -26.08
N VAL A 192 8.26 -10.77 -26.49
CA VAL A 192 9.44 -11.50 -26.04
C VAL A 192 10.68 -10.79 -26.56
N LEU A 193 11.54 -10.33 -25.65
CA LEU A 193 12.84 -9.74 -25.96
C LEU A 193 13.92 -10.82 -26.07
N TYR A 194 13.92 -11.73 -25.11
CA TYR A 194 14.92 -12.78 -24.97
C TYR A 194 14.30 -14.03 -24.37
N TYR A 195 14.76 -15.19 -24.83
CA TYR A 195 14.37 -16.49 -24.31
C TYR A 195 15.63 -17.29 -23.96
N ASP A 196 15.74 -17.75 -22.72
CA ASP A 196 16.81 -18.62 -22.28
C ASP A 196 16.36 -20.09 -22.33
N LYS A 197 17.01 -20.89 -23.17
CA LYS A 197 16.69 -22.31 -23.30
C LYS A 197 17.18 -23.16 -22.14
N THR A 198 18.30 -22.77 -21.52
CA THR A 198 18.93 -23.51 -20.43
C THR A 198 18.09 -23.40 -19.15
N TRP A 199 17.60 -22.19 -18.86
CA TRP A 199 16.83 -21.91 -17.64
C TRP A 199 15.31 -21.85 -17.86
N ASN A 200 14.87 -21.95 -19.12
CA ASN A 200 13.47 -21.95 -19.53
C ASN A 200 12.66 -20.75 -18.98
N PHE A 201 13.23 -19.55 -19.07
CA PHE A 201 12.54 -18.29 -18.79
C PHE A 201 12.56 -17.36 -20.01
N THR A 202 11.66 -16.39 -20.05
CA THR A 202 11.58 -15.36 -21.08
C THR A 202 11.56 -13.97 -20.46
N VAL A 203 12.12 -13.00 -21.17
CA VAL A 203 12.03 -11.57 -20.83
C VAL A 203 11.02 -10.90 -21.75
N LEU A 204 10.09 -10.14 -21.19
CA LEU A 204 9.05 -9.41 -21.92
C LEU A 204 9.27 -7.89 -21.84
N ASP A 205 8.94 -7.14 -22.91
CA ASP A 205 9.02 -5.67 -23.00
C ASP A 205 7.87 -4.91 -22.27
N ILE A 206 7.41 -5.50 -21.17
CA ILE A 206 6.27 -5.03 -20.41
C ILE A 206 6.58 -5.15 -18.92
N GLY A 207 6.39 -4.05 -18.18
CA GLY A 207 6.80 -3.95 -16.78
C GLY A 207 5.81 -3.21 -15.90
N LYS A 208 6.27 -2.82 -14.71
CA LYS A 208 5.46 -2.23 -13.63
C LYS A 208 4.71 -0.98 -14.08
N LYS A 209 5.33 -0.13 -14.90
CA LYS A 209 4.71 1.12 -15.40
C LYS A 209 3.43 0.88 -16.21
N LYS A 210 3.30 -0.28 -16.86
CA LYS A 210 2.11 -0.67 -17.62
C LYS A 210 1.07 -1.40 -16.75
N GLY A 211 1.39 -1.72 -15.49
CA GLY A 211 0.50 -2.42 -14.57
C GLY A 211 0.72 -3.92 -14.48
N VAL A 212 1.87 -4.41 -14.95
CA VAL A 212 2.26 -5.82 -14.84
C VAL A 212 2.57 -6.15 -13.37
N LEU A 213 2.06 -7.29 -12.91
CA LEU A 213 2.23 -7.76 -11.53
C LEU A 213 2.98 -9.10 -11.49
N PRO A 214 3.82 -9.34 -10.46
CA PRO A 214 4.32 -10.69 -10.17
C PRO A 214 3.17 -11.70 -10.07
N SER A 215 3.42 -12.97 -10.41
CA SER A 215 2.38 -14.01 -10.53
C SER A 215 1.32 -13.77 -11.60
N GLY A 216 1.40 -12.66 -12.35
CA GLY A 216 0.58 -12.46 -13.53
C GLY A 216 0.81 -13.56 -14.55
N VAL A 217 -0.26 -14.02 -15.18
CA VAL A 217 -0.20 -15.08 -16.19
C VAL A 217 -0.39 -14.44 -17.56
N MET A 218 0.43 -14.83 -18.52
CA MET A 218 0.32 -14.39 -19.91
C MET A 218 0.43 -15.58 -20.87
N ILE A 219 -0.26 -15.47 -21.99
CA ILE A 219 -0.19 -16.40 -23.12
C ILE A 219 0.74 -15.79 -24.17
N LEU A 220 1.76 -16.57 -24.55
CA LEU A 220 2.63 -16.26 -25.68
C LEU A 220 2.04 -16.80 -26.97
N HIS A 221 2.00 -15.97 -28.00
CA HIS A 221 1.52 -16.35 -29.32
C HIS A 221 2.39 -15.77 -30.45
N ARG A 222 2.43 -16.52 -31.56
CA ARG A 222 3.10 -16.13 -32.82
C ARG A 222 2.07 -16.17 -33.94
N GLY A 223 1.55 -15.00 -34.32
CA GLY A 223 0.38 -14.92 -35.20
C GLY A 223 -0.84 -15.56 -34.52
N THR A 224 -1.39 -16.60 -35.15
CA THR A 224 -2.53 -17.39 -34.63
C THR A 224 -2.12 -18.56 -33.72
N ASP A 225 -0.82 -18.87 -33.64
CA ASP A 225 -0.33 -20.03 -32.91
C ASP A 225 0.01 -19.70 -31.46
N ILE A 226 -0.49 -20.50 -30.53
CA ILE A 226 -0.08 -20.43 -29.12
C ILE A 226 1.29 -21.11 -28.96
N VAL A 227 2.25 -20.34 -28.46
CA VAL A 227 3.64 -20.77 -28.19
C VAL A 227 3.71 -21.39 -26.79
N GLY A 228 3.13 -20.72 -25.79
CA GLY A 228 2.99 -21.29 -24.46
C GLY A 228 2.40 -20.33 -23.44
N LYS A 229 2.26 -20.80 -22.20
CA LYS A 229 1.75 -20.02 -21.07
C LYS A 229 2.89 -19.73 -20.11
N VAL A 230 3.04 -18.46 -19.73
CA VAL A 230 4.09 -17.99 -18.83
C VAL A 230 3.49 -17.35 -17.59
N ARG A 231 4.19 -17.46 -16.47
CA ARG A 231 3.90 -16.78 -15.22
C ARG A 231 5.02 -15.81 -14.92
N ILE A 232 4.69 -14.56 -14.67
CA ILE A 232 5.64 -13.51 -14.34
C ILE A 232 6.27 -13.81 -12.98
N ALA A 233 7.58 -13.95 -12.96
CA ALA A 233 8.37 -14.19 -11.76
C ALA A 233 8.82 -12.88 -11.13
N THR A 234 9.42 -11.99 -11.92
CA THR A 234 9.96 -10.70 -11.49
C THR A 234 9.53 -9.60 -12.45
N VAL A 235 9.24 -8.41 -11.92
CA VAL A 235 8.81 -7.25 -12.70
C VAL A 235 9.74 -6.08 -12.40
N ASP A 236 10.35 -5.54 -13.45
CA ASP A 236 11.08 -4.28 -13.45
C ASP A 236 10.18 -3.16 -14.03
N ASP A 237 10.70 -1.93 -14.09
CA ASP A 237 9.93 -0.77 -14.53
C ASP A 237 9.37 -0.92 -15.96
N ASP A 238 10.21 -1.36 -16.89
CA ASP A 238 9.92 -1.41 -18.32
C ASP A 238 9.88 -2.84 -18.90
N CYS A 239 10.34 -3.84 -18.14
CA CYS A 239 10.36 -5.25 -18.56
C CYS A 239 10.00 -6.20 -17.41
N CYS A 240 9.77 -7.47 -17.73
CA CYS A 240 9.56 -8.50 -16.72
C CYS A 240 10.17 -9.83 -17.16
N ILE A 241 10.48 -10.67 -16.16
CA ILE A 241 10.96 -12.04 -16.33
C ILE A 241 9.80 -12.96 -16.04
N ALA A 242 9.54 -13.91 -16.94
CA ALA A 242 8.46 -14.86 -16.82
C ALA A 242 8.94 -16.30 -17.05
N ASP A 243 8.47 -17.21 -16.21
CA ASP A 243 8.78 -18.62 -16.24
C ASP A 243 7.68 -19.38 -16.97
N PHE A 244 8.04 -20.41 -17.75
CA PHE A 244 7.07 -21.23 -18.46
C PHE A 244 6.32 -22.16 -17.50
N LEU A 245 5.00 -22.18 -17.62
CA LEU A 245 4.16 -23.19 -16.98
C LEU A 245 4.35 -24.50 -17.75
N GLY A 246 5.04 -25.46 -17.12
CA GLY A 246 5.63 -26.65 -17.76
C GLY A 246 4.71 -27.42 -18.72
N ASP A 247 3.42 -27.55 -18.41
CA ASP A 247 2.47 -28.33 -19.21
C ASP A 247 1.96 -27.59 -20.46
N PHE A 248 2.29 -26.30 -20.63
CA PHE A 248 1.70 -25.45 -21.66
C PHE A 248 2.68 -24.96 -22.72
N LYS A 249 3.94 -25.38 -22.70
CA LYS A 249 4.94 -25.01 -23.72
C LYS A 249 4.77 -25.87 -24.98
N LYS A 250 4.06 -25.35 -25.99
CA LYS A 250 3.77 -26.04 -27.24
C LYS A 250 4.86 -25.87 -28.30
N LYS A 251 5.55 -24.72 -28.30
CA LYS A 251 6.62 -24.38 -29.25
C LYS A 251 7.77 -23.67 -28.54
N GLU A 252 8.96 -23.68 -29.14
CA GLU A 252 10.07 -22.87 -28.64
C GLU A 252 9.78 -21.36 -28.86
N PRO A 253 9.83 -20.56 -27.78
CA PRO A 253 9.67 -19.11 -27.84
C PRO A 253 10.81 -18.47 -28.62
N LYS A 254 10.49 -17.36 -29.30
CA LYS A 254 11.46 -16.57 -30.05
C LYS A 254 11.27 -15.08 -29.76
N ALA A 255 12.34 -14.31 -29.89
CA ALA A 255 12.26 -12.86 -29.87
C ALA A 255 11.23 -12.37 -30.89
N GLY A 256 10.35 -11.47 -30.45
CA GLY A 256 9.22 -10.95 -31.23
C GLY A 256 7.89 -11.70 -31.07
N ASP A 257 7.85 -12.83 -30.36
CA ASP A 257 6.57 -13.46 -29.98
C ASP A 257 5.77 -12.52 -29.07
N MET A 258 4.46 -12.46 -29.25
CA MET A 258 3.58 -11.55 -28.52
C MET A 258 3.08 -12.19 -27.23
N ALA A 259 2.93 -11.39 -26.17
CA ALA A 259 2.43 -11.78 -24.87
C ALA A 259 1.15 -10.99 -24.54
N ILE A 260 0.09 -11.68 -24.16
CA ILE A 260 -1.18 -11.09 -23.70
C ILE A 260 -1.65 -11.82 -22.42
N PRO A 261 -2.34 -11.15 -21.49
CA PRO A 261 -2.96 -11.77 -20.31
C PRO A 261 -3.82 -13.00 -20.63
#